data_AF-A0A7S0QZU1-F1
#
_entry.id   AF-A0A7S0QZU1-F1
#
_cell.length_a   1.000
_cell.length_b   1.000
_cell.length_c   1.000
_cell.angle_alpha   90.00
_cell.angle_beta   90.00
_cell.angle_gamma   90.00
#
_symmetry.space_group_name_H-M   'P 1'
#
loop_
_entity.id
_entity.type
_entity.pdbx_description
1 polymer ?
#
loop_
_entity_poly.entity_id
_entity_poly.type
_entity_poly.pdbx_seq_one_letter_code
_entity_poly.pdbx_strand_id
1 'polypeptide(L)'
;RVVGDAVGIRVVGADVGVFVVGDAVGCRLVGDAVGVWLVGDSVGVRVVGARVGVSEVGVMVGIRVVGDAVGALEVGAPVGVLVVGAAVGIRLVGEAVGVMVVGDRVGVRVVGALVGVSVVGAVVGIRVVGERVGAFE
;
A
#
# COMPACT_ATOMS: atom_id res chain seq x y z
N ARG A 1 10.85 -14.44 6.76
CA ARG A 1 11.21 -14.23 5.34
C ARG A 1 10.67 -15.39 4.53
N VAL A 2 9.92 -15.12 3.46
CA VAL A 2 9.38 -16.10 2.51
C VAL A 2 9.99 -15.81 1.14
N VAL A 3 10.41 -16.85 0.43
CA VAL A 3 10.99 -16.74 -0.92
C VAL A 3 10.35 -17.80 -1.81
N GLY A 4 9.87 -17.39 -2.97
CA GLY A 4 9.08 -18.21 -3.89
C GLY A 4 7.58 -18.01 -3.69
N ASP A 5 6.79 -18.76 -4.45
CA ASP A 5 5.34 -18.60 -4.46
C ASP A 5 4.74 -19.02 -3.12
N ALA A 6 3.85 -18.19 -2.61
CA ALA A 6 3.24 -18.40 -1.30
C ALA A 6 1.74 -18.15 -1.33
N VAL A 7 1.01 -19.01 -0.63
CA VAL A 7 -0.45 -18.89 -0.49
C VAL A 7 -0.82 -18.88 0.99
N GLY A 8 -1.68 -17.95 1.39
CA GLY A 8 -2.28 -17.92 2.72
C GLY A 8 -1.33 -17.48 3.83
N ILE A 9 -0.39 -16.56 3.54
CA ILE A 9 0.50 -16.01 4.56
C ILE A 9 -0.35 -15.31 5.62
N ARG A 10 -0.25 -15.74 6.87
CA ARG A 10 -0.89 -15.09 8.01
C ARG A 10 0.14 -14.81 9.08
N VAL A 11 0.27 -13.54 9.46
CA VAL A 11 1.09 -13.12 10.59
C VAL A 11 0.22 -12.29 11.54
N VAL A 12 0.34 -12.57 12.83
CA VAL A 12 -0.44 -11.91 13.89
C VAL A 12 0.49 -11.57 15.04
N GLY A 13 0.51 -10.30 15.45
CA GLY A 13 1.34 -9.81 16.54
C GLY A 13 2.10 -8.54 16.16
N ALA A 14 3.08 -8.20 16.99
CA ALA A 14 4.04 -7.15 16.68
C ALA A 14 5.24 -7.76 15.94
N ASP A 15 5.46 -7.36 14.70
CA ASP A 15 6.50 -7.93 13.84
C ASP A 15 7.54 -6.90 13.42
N VAL A 16 8.77 -7.35 13.26
CA VAL A 16 9.86 -6.54 12.69
C VAL A 16 10.51 -7.33 11.55
N GLY A 17 10.62 -6.70 10.38
CA GLY A 17 11.31 -7.29 9.23
C GLY A 17 10.53 -8.41 8.55
N VAL A 18 9.31 -8.12 8.10
CA VAL A 18 8.54 -9.05 7.26
C VAL A 18 9.03 -8.90 5.82
N PHE A 19 9.53 -9.99 5.24
CA PHE A 19 10.02 -10.03 3.86
C PHE A 19 9.35 -11.18 3.11
N VAL A 20 8.68 -10.86 2.01
CA VAL A 20 8.13 -11.83 1.05
C VAL A 20 8.66 -11.49 -0.32
N VAL A 21 9.27 -12.48 -0.99
CA VAL A 21 9.81 -12.35 -2.34
C VAL A 21 9.23 -13.46 -3.20
N GLY A 22 8.60 -13.12 -4.33
CA GLY A 22 7.87 -14.05 -5.19
C GLY A 22 6.37 -13.79 -5.18
N ASP A 23 5.62 -14.62 -5.90
CA ASP A 23 4.19 -14.38 -6.07
C ASP A 23 3.41 -14.79 -4.82
N ALA A 24 2.51 -13.92 -4.36
CA ALA A 24 1.82 -14.14 -3.09
C ALA A 24 0.30 -14.00 -3.22
N VAL A 25 -0.45 -15.03 -2.82
CA VAL A 25 -1.92 -14.99 -2.80
C VAL A 25 -2.45 -15.07 -1.37
N GLY A 26 -3.27 -14.11 -0.99
CA GLY A 26 -3.97 -14.11 0.29
C GLY A 26 -3.05 -13.83 1.48
N CYS A 27 -2.40 -12.67 1.48
CA CYS A 27 -1.57 -12.24 2.62
C CYS A 27 -2.41 -11.51 3.66
N ARG A 28 -2.29 -11.89 4.93
CA ARG A 28 -2.93 -11.23 6.06
C ARG A 28 -1.92 -10.93 7.17
N LEU A 29 -1.65 -9.65 7.43
CA LEU A 29 -0.87 -9.21 8.59
C LEU A 29 -1.80 -8.47 9.56
N VAL A 30 -1.78 -8.85 10.83
CA VAL A 30 -2.60 -8.23 11.89
C VAL A 30 -1.74 -7.89 13.09
N GLY A 31 -1.68 -6.60 13.42
CA GLY A 31 -0.87 -6.06 14.49
C GLY A 31 0.15 -5.05 13.95
N ASP A 32 1.02 -4.58 14.85
CA ASP A 32 1.96 -3.52 14.52
C ASP A 32 3.18 -4.08 13.80
N ALA A 33 3.62 -3.43 12.73
CA ALA A 33 4.74 -3.92 11.94
C ALA A 33 5.75 -2.83 11.62
N VAL A 34 7.04 -3.15 11.76
CA VAL A 34 8.15 -2.29 11.34
C VAL A 34 8.94 -2.99 10.24
N GLY A 35 9.07 -2.35 9.08
CA GLY A 35 9.82 -2.89 7.95
C GLY A 35 9.10 -4.06 7.28
N VAL A 36 8.08 -3.77 6.47
CA VAL A 36 7.38 -4.76 5.62
C VAL A 36 7.82 -4.58 4.18
N TRP A 37 8.30 -5.66 3.56
CA TRP A 37 8.78 -5.68 2.18
C TRP A 37 8.13 -6.80 1.41
N LEU A 38 7.36 -6.45 0.38
CA LEU A 38 6.75 -7.37 -0.57
C LEU A 38 7.35 -7.10 -1.95
N VAL A 39 7.97 -8.11 -2.55
CA VAL A 39 8.58 -8.00 -3.89
C VAL A 39 8.05 -9.15 -4.75
N GLY A 40 7.42 -8.83 -5.87
CA GLY A 40 6.73 -9.78 -6.73
C GLY A 40 5.25 -9.44 -6.87
N ASP A 41 4.51 -10.31 -7.54
CA ASP A 41 3.09 -10.06 -7.76
C ASP A 41 2.28 -10.53 -6.57
N SER A 42 1.26 -9.78 -6.16
CA SER A 42 0.40 -10.21 -5.07
C SER A 42 -1.08 -9.97 -5.30
N VAL A 43 -1.88 -10.88 -4.78
CA VAL A 43 -3.35 -10.84 -4.87
C VAL A 43 -3.96 -10.99 -3.49
N GLY A 44 -4.80 -10.04 -3.10
CA GLY A 44 -5.56 -10.08 -1.85
C GLY A 44 -4.68 -9.86 -0.63
N VAL A 45 -4.06 -8.69 -0.54
CA VAL A 45 -3.25 -8.28 0.61
C VAL A 45 -4.11 -7.52 1.60
N ARG A 46 -4.24 -8.04 2.83
CA ARG A 46 -4.94 -7.37 3.92
C ARG A 46 -4.02 -7.13 5.09
N VAL A 47 -4.00 -5.90 5.54
CA VAL A 47 -3.04 -5.47 6.54
C VAL A 47 -3.73 -4.57 7.55
N VAL A 48 -3.71 -4.95 8.83
CA VAL A 48 -4.41 -4.23 9.92
C VAL A 48 -3.43 -3.93 11.04
N GLY A 49 -3.37 -2.69 11.52
CA GLY A 49 -2.48 -2.24 12.61
C GLY A 49 -1.53 -1.12 12.18
N ALA A 50 -0.75 -0.58 13.14
CA ALA A 50 0.16 0.52 12.87
C ALA A 50 1.43 0.04 12.13
N ARG A 51 1.95 0.84 11.20
CA ARG A 51 3.15 0.48 10.44
C ARG A 51 4.16 1.59 10.28
N VAL A 52 5.42 1.17 10.24
CA VAL A 52 6.55 2.03 9.91
C VAL A 52 7.40 1.36 8.86
N GLY A 53 7.56 2.00 7.71
CA GLY A 53 8.38 1.51 6.60
C GLY A 53 7.74 0.32 5.89
N VAL A 54 6.84 0.60 4.95
CA VAL A 54 6.25 -0.41 4.06
C VAL A 54 6.77 -0.16 2.65
N SER A 55 7.26 -1.20 2.00
CA SER A 55 7.67 -1.15 0.60
C SER A 55 7.08 -2.33 -0.16
N GLU A 56 6.40 -2.01 -1.26
CA GLU A 56 5.76 -2.97 -2.13
C GLU A 56 6.25 -2.74 -3.56
N VAL A 57 6.74 -3.79 -4.22
CA VAL A 57 7.30 -3.71 -5.57
C VAL A 57 6.73 -4.85 -6.42
N GLY A 58 5.98 -4.50 -7.46
CA GLY A 58 5.38 -5.47 -8.39
C GLY A 58 3.95 -5.12 -8.80
N VAL A 59 3.21 -6.10 -9.32
CA VAL A 59 1.77 -5.97 -9.61
C VAL A 59 0.97 -6.40 -8.39
N MET A 60 0.13 -5.51 -7.87
CA MET A 60 -0.63 -5.77 -6.64
C MET A 60 -2.12 -5.62 -6.91
N VAL A 61 -2.92 -6.62 -6.58
CA VAL A 61 -4.37 -6.61 -6.81
C VAL A 61 -5.13 -6.77 -5.49
N GLY A 62 -5.98 -5.81 -5.19
CA GLY A 62 -6.86 -5.85 -4.01
C GLY A 62 -6.08 -5.68 -2.70
N ILE A 63 -5.49 -4.51 -2.53
CA ILE A 63 -4.76 -4.15 -1.31
C ILE A 63 -5.70 -3.44 -0.35
N ARG A 64 -5.74 -3.91 0.90
CA ARG A 64 -6.48 -3.24 1.98
C ARG A 64 -5.60 -3.03 3.19
N VAL A 65 -5.31 -1.76 3.46
CA VAL A 65 -4.59 -1.32 4.65
C VAL A 65 -5.54 -0.59 5.58
N VAL A 66 -5.58 -1.01 6.85
CA VAL A 66 -6.33 -0.35 7.92
C VAL A 66 -5.40 -0.08 9.10
N GLY A 67 -5.40 1.16 9.58
CA GLY A 67 -4.53 1.63 10.66
C GLY A 67 -3.57 2.70 10.20
N ASP A 68 -2.70 3.12 11.11
CA ASP A 68 -1.78 4.23 10.83
C ASP A 68 -0.52 3.74 10.10
N ALA A 69 -0.02 4.55 9.17
CA ALA A 69 1.16 4.20 8.38
C ALA A 69 2.15 5.36 8.27
N VAL A 70 3.42 5.10 8.53
CA VAL A 70 4.52 6.06 8.33
C VAL A 70 5.50 5.49 7.32
N GLY A 71 5.71 6.21 6.23
CA GLY A 71 6.64 5.82 5.17
C GLY A 71 6.14 4.61 4.39
N ALA A 72 5.30 4.85 3.39
CA ALA A 72 4.84 3.82 2.46
C ALA A 72 5.40 4.11 1.06
N LEU A 73 5.97 3.09 0.42
CA LEU A 73 6.43 3.13 -0.95
C LEU A 73 5.79 1.97 -1.72
N GLU A 74 5.03 2.29 -2.75
CA GLU A 74 4.55 1.29 -3.71
C GLU A 74 5.16 1.61 -5.08
N VAL A 75 5.77 0.60 -5.70
CA VAL A 75 6.37 0.69 -7.03
C VAL A 75 5.78 -0.40 -7.91
N GLY A 76 5.20 -0.02 -9.04
CA GLY A 76 4.64 -0.98 -10.01
C GLY A 76 3.22 -0.62 -10.39
N ALA A 77 2.33 -1.61 -10.41
CA ALA A 77 0.98 -1.46 -10.95
C ALA A 77 -0.11 -1.91 -9.97
N PRO A 78 -0.40 -1.13 -8.90
CA PRO A 78 -1.44 -1.50 -7.96
C PRO A 78 -2.85 -1.25 -8.51
N VAL A 79 -3.73 -2.24 -8.35
CA VAL A 79 -5.14 -2.21 -8.76
C VAL A 79 -6.03 -2.46 -7.55
N GLY A 80 -6.91 -1.50 -7.26
CA GLY A 80 -7.86 -1.59 -6.15
C GLY A 80 -7.17 -1.49 -4.80
N VAL A 81 -6.70 -0.28 -4.46
CA VAL A 81 -6.04 0.00 -3.19
C VAL A 81 -7.01 0.75 -2.27
N LEU A 82 -7.22 0.22 -1.07
CA LEU A 82 -7.95 0.89 0.00
C LEU A 82 -7.05 1.10 1.20
N VAL A 83 -6.83 2.36 1.57
CA VAL A 83 -6.08 2.72 2.78
C VAL A 83 -6.96 3.55 3.70
N VAL A 84 -7.22 3.03 4.91
CA VAL A 84 -8.02 3.67 5.95
C VAL A 84 -7.15 3.93 7.17
N GLY A 85 -7.10 5.18 7.63
CA GLY A 85 -6.30 5.61 8.79
C GLY A 85 -5.40 6.80 8.46
N ALA A 86 -4.63 7.25 9.45
CA ALA A 86 -3.68 8.33 9.25
C ALA A 86 -2.45 7.83 8.50
N ALA A 87 -1.94 8.58 7.53
CA ALA A 87 -0.69 8.21 6.88
C ALA A 87 0.23 9.40 6.59
N VAL A 88 1.53 9.17 6.78
CA VAL A 88 2.59 10.16 6.56
C VAL A 88 3.60 9.60 5.58
N GLY A 89 3.91 10.36 4.53
CA GLY A 89 4.95 10.02 3.56
C GLY A 89 4.59 8.84 2.67
N ILE A 90 3.55 8.99 1.85
CA ILE A 90 3.16 7.99 0.85
C ILE A 90 3.83 8.31 -0.48
N ARG A 91 4.47 7.32 -1.09
CA ARG A 91 5.03 7.41 -2.45
C ARG A 91 4.49 6.28 -3.30
N LEU A 92 3.87 6.65 -4.42
CA LEU A 92 3.41 5.73 -5.45
C LEU A 92 4.21 6.00 -6.72
N VAL A 93 4.82 4.97 -7.30
CA VAL A 93 5.58 5.06 -8.55
C VAL A 93 5.07 3.99 -9.52
N GLY A 94 4.60 4.41 -10.70
CA GLY A 94 4.05 3.53 -11.72
C GLY A 94 2.58 3.83 -12.01
N GLU A 95 1.84 2.81 -12.44
CA GLU A 95 0.45 2.94 -12.89
C GLU A 95 -0.51 2.44 -11.81
N ALA A 96 -1.29 3.32 -11.20
CA ALA A 96 -2.24 2.93 -10.17
C ALA A 96 -3.69 3.11 -10.62
N VAL A 97 -4.53 2.09 -10.39
CA VAL A 97 -5.95 2.10 -10.74
C VAL A 97 -6.82 1.86 -9.51
N GLY A 98 -7.75 2.78 -9.23
CA GLY A 98 -8.73 2.64 -8.15
C GLY A 98 -8.08 2.74 -6.78
N VAL A 99 -7.59 3.92 -6.42
CA VAL A 99 -7.01 4.20 -5.10
C VAL A 99 -8.03 4.97 -4.25
N MET A 100 -8.50 4.34 -3.18
CA MET A 100 -9.38 4.96 -2.20
C MET A 100 -8.65 5.16 -0.87
N VAL A 101 -8.76 6.37 -0.36
CA VAL A 101 -8.09 6.84 0.82
C VAL A 101 -9.11 7.42 1.77
N VAL A 102 -9.10 6.98 3.02
CA VAL A 102 -9.92 7.56 4.08
C VAL A 102 -9.04 7.86 5.29
N GLY A 103 -9.11 9.09 5.81
CA GLY A 103 -8.34 9.58 6.94
C GLY A 103 -7.30 10.64 6.56
N ASP A 104 -6.53 11.07 7.56
CA ASP A 104 -5.62 12.19 7.42
C ASP A 104 -4.32 11.79 6.72
N ARG A 105 -3.82 12.68 5.85
CA ARG A 105 -2.65 12.44 5.01
C ARG A 105 -1.67 13.59 5.05
N VAL A 106 -0.39 13.27 5.22
CA VAL A 106 0.70 14.24 5.11
C VAL A 106 1.76 13.74 4.14
N GLY A 107 2.00 14.49 3.06
CA GLY A 107 3.05 14.20 2.09
C GLY A 107 2.74 12.97 1.23
N VAL A 108 1.86 13.15 0.24
CA VAL A 108 1.57 12.15 -0.79
C VAL A 108 2.28 12.52 -2.08
N ARG A 109 3.07 11.60 -2.63
CA ARG A 109 3.71 11.76 -3.95
C ARG A 109 3.32 10.62 -4.88
N VAL A 110 2.83 10.95 -6.05
CA VAL A 110 2.56 9.99 -7.13
C VAL A 110 3.43 10.34 -8.33
N VAL A 111 4.07 9.34 -8.93
CA VAL A 111 4.83 9.47 -10.16
C VAL A 111 4.37 8.38 -11.13
N GLY A 112 3.77 8.77 -12.25
CA GLY A 112 3.19 7.85 -13.23
C GLY A 112 1.70 8.10 -13.47
N ALA A 113 1.03 7.14 -14.08
CA ALA A 113 -0.39 7.23 -14.42
C ALA A 113 -1.27 6.85 -13.22
N LEU A 114 -2.35 7.60 -13.02
CA LEU A 114 -3.26 7.42 -11.90
C LEU A 114 -4.70 7.49 -12.40
N VAL A 115 -5.44 6.39 -12.30
CA VAL A 115 -6.82 6.29 -12.76
C VAL A 115 -7.74 6.02 -11.57
N GLY A 116 -8.70 6.90 -11.31
CA GLY A 116 -9.67 6.71 -10.23
C GLY A 116 -9.04 6.87 -8.85
N VAL A 117 -9.08 8.09 -8.30
CA VAL A 117 -8.65 8.35 -6.93
C VAL A 117 -9.72 9.07 -6.16
N SER A 118 -9.97 8.60 -4.95
CA SER A 118 -10.85 9.24 -3.98
C SER A 118 -10.14 9.39 -2.65
N VAL A 119 -10.23 10.59 -2.06
CA VAL A 119 -9.58 10.93 -0.81
C VAL A 119 -10.59 11.61 0.11
N VAL A 120 -10.93 10.94 1.20
CA VAL A 120 -11.84 11.46 2.23
C VAL A 120 -11.05 11.74 3.50
N GLY A 121 -10.89 13.00 3.89
CA GLY A 121 -10.15 13.40 5.08
C GLY A 121 -9.25 14.61 4.84
N ALA A 122 -8.45 15.00 5.84
CA ALA A 122 -7.52 16.11 5.67
C ALA A 122 -6.29 15.66 4.86
N VAL A 123 -5.86 16.47 3.88
CA VAL A 123 -4.63 16.21 3.14
C VAL A 123 -3.71 17.42 3.15
N VAL A 124 -2.47 17.21 3.57
CA VAL A 124 -1.41 18.21 3.57
C VAL A 124 -0.29 17.77 2.64
N GLY A 125 -0.13 18.47 1.52
CA GLY A 125 0.94 18.22 0.55
C GLY A 125 0.68 17.00 -0.33
N ILE A 126 0.16 17.26 -1.54
CA ILE A 126 0.08 16.27 -2.63
C ILE A 126 0.96 16.77 -3.76
N ARG A 127 1.81 15.89 -4.30
CA ARG A 127 2.53 16.12 -5.55
C ARG A 127 2.30 14.97 -6.50
N VAL A 128 1.83 15.26 -7.71
CA VAL A 128 1.70 14.24 -8.75
C VAL A 128 2.41 14.67 -10.01
N VAL A 129 3.14 13.72 -10.58
CA VAL A 129 3.91 13.88 -11.81
C VAL A 129 3.51 12.74 -12.73
N GLY A 130 2.77 13.04 -13.80
CA GLY A 130 2.23 12.04 -14.71
C GLY A 130 0.75 12.29 -14.99
N GLU A 131 0.12 11.31 -15.64
CA GLU A 131 -1.27 11.42 -16.08
C GLU A 131 -2.25 11.10 -14.94
N ARG A 132 -3.37 11.83 -14.91
CA ARG A 132 -4.46 11.61 -13.96
C ARG A 132 -5.79 11.54 -14.69
N VAL A 133 -6.56 10.49 -14.45
CA VAL A 133 -7.89 10.29 -15.06
C VAL A 133 -8.91 9.92 -13.98
N GLY A 134 -10.05 10.62 -13.92
CA GLY A 134 -11.16 10.26 -13.03
C GLY A 134 -10.91 10.47 -11.53
N ALA A 135 -10.32 11.59 -11.12
CA ALA A 135 -10.26 11.96 -9.71
C ALA A 135 -11.63 12.39 -9.20
N PHE A 136 -12.05 11.88 -8.05
CA PHE A 136 -13.27 12.29 -7.33
C PHE A 136 -12.84 12.76 -5.94
N GLU A 137 -13.11 14.03 -5.61
CA GLU A 137 -12.97 14.56 -4.25
C GLU A 137 -14.07 14.02 -3.34
#